data_AF-A0A653DKZ3-F1
#
_entry.id   AF-A0A653DKZ3-F1
#
_cell.length_a   1.000
_cell.length_b   1.000
_cell.length_c   1.000
_cell.angle_alpha   90.00
_cell.angle_beta   90.00
_cell.angle_gamma   90.00
#
_symmetry.space_group_name_H-M   'P 1'
#
loop_
_entity.id
_entity.type
_entity.pdbx_description
1 polymer ?
#
loop_
_entity_poly.entity_id
_entity_poly.type
_entity_poly.pdbx_seq_one_letter_code
_entity_poly.pdbx_strand_id
1 'polypeptide(L)'
;MMNFSLLVIIKIYFLAIALHPSQGSDEFCSKPDEGCAEGKINKYSKDYNAKFQKFLQSIKEAKEQYVPCKNTKCSCHADVIVNDLKAFGEGISKKLLDTVKSKGTKYQIIDHHLYREQTCMFPARCAGVEHFLLELLPNLPDTEFILNSRDWPQIHKKYGVFGPVFSFSKTPEYHDILYPAWAFWEGGPAISLYPRGLGRWDQHRNLLGKLGNNTKWEDKIPKAFFRGSRTSAERDPLVLLSREQPGLVDAQYTKNQAWKSDADTLHAPPAKEVSFEEHCKYKYLFNFRGVAGKFSVQTHSLVQIPRFSCW
;
A
#
# COMPACT_ATOMS: atom_id res chain seq x y z
N MET A 1 -17.39 -13.98 64.93
CA MET A 1 -17.34 -12.55 64.53
C MET A 1 -16.76 -12.41 63.13
N MET A 2 -17.48 -12.84 62.09
CA MET A 2 -17.06 -12.63 60.69
C MET A 2 -18.20 -12.68 59.66
N ASN A 3 -19.46 -12.52 60.09
CA ASN A 3 -20.63 -12.55 59.20
C ASN A 3 -21.41 -11.22 59.13
N PHE A 4 -21.04 -10.21 59.92
CA PHE A 4 -21.70 -8.91 59.87
C PHE A 4 -21.09 -7.97 58.83
N SER A 5 -19.79 -8.12 58.54
CA SER A 5 -19.07 -7.22 57.62
C SER A 5 -19.37 -7.50 56.13
N LEU A 6 -19.72 -8.73 55.76
CA LEU A 6 -19.98 -9.08 54.35
C LEU A 6 -21.34 -8.54 53.86
N LEU A 7 -22.35 -8.56 54.74
CA LEU A 7 -23.71 -8.06 54.44
C LEU A 7 -23.75 -6.54 54.28
N VAL A 8 -22.88 -5.80 55.00
CA VAL A 8 -22.77 -4.34 54.87
C VAL A 8 -22.10 -3.97 53.54
N ILE A 9 -21.07 -4.71 53.12
CA ILE A 9 -20.36 -4.46 51.86
C ILE A 9 -21.28 -4.75 50.66
N ILE A 10 -22.09 -5.82 50.71
CA ILE A 10 -23.05 -6.14 49.62
C ILE A 10 -24.14 -5.08 49.51
N LYS A 11 -24.66 -4.54 50.63
CA LYS A 11 -25.65 -3.45 50.60
C LYS A 11 -25.09 -2.12 50.06
N ILE A 12 -23.83 -1.81 50.35
CA ILE A 12 -23.16 -0.61 49.80
C ILE A 12 -22.92 -0.76 48.29
N TYR A 13 -22.58 -1.97 47.83
CA TYR A 13 -22.39 -2.24 46.40
C TYR A 13 -23.70 -2.12 45.59
N PHE A 14 -24.82 -2.59 46.15
CA PHE A 14 -26.13 -2.42 45.50
C PHE A 14 -26.65 -0.97 45.52
N LEU A 15 -26.33 -0.18 46.55
CA LEU A 15 -26.67 1.25 46.57
C LEU A 15 -25.85 2.06 45.55
N ALA A 16 -24.60 1.67 45.30
CA ALA A 16 -23.73 2.34 44.32
C ALA A 16 -24.19 2.09 42.86
N ILE A 17 -24.78 0.93 42.58
CA ILE A 17 -25.35 0.63 41.25
C ILE A 17 -26.64 1.42 40.99
N ALA A 18 -27.40 1.77 42.04
CA ALA A 18 -28.63 2.55 41.91
C ALA A 18 -28.42 4.07 41.69
N LEU A 19 -27.18 4.57 41.83
CA LEU A 19 -26.87 6.01 41.81
C LEU A 19 -25.87 6.44 40.73
N HIS A 20 -25.63 5.63 39.70
CA HIS A 20 -24.93 6.10 38.50
C HIS A 20 -25.90 6.24 37.33
N PRO A 21 -26.10 7.46 36.79
CA PRO A 21 -26.88 7.64 35.58
C PRO A 21 -26.14 6.98 34.43
N SER A 22 -26.76 5.99 33.79
CA SER A 22 -26.35 5.51 32.48
C SER A 22 -26.57 6.64 31.47
N GLN A 23 -25.52 7.40 31.15
CA GLN A 23 -25.48 8.15 29.90
C GLN A 23 -25.17 7.17 28.77
N GLY A 24 -26.15 6.34 28.43
CA GLY A 24 -26.29 5.77 27.10
C GLY A 24 -27.20 6.71 26.32
N SER A 25 -26.66 7.45 25.36
CA SER A 25 -27.48 8.09 24.35
C SER A 25 -27.79 7.06 23.26
N ASP A 26 -28.64 6.10 23.58
CA ASP A 26 -29.45 5.43 22.57
C ASP A 26 -30.52 6.45 22.16
N GLU A 27 -30.38 7.05 20.99
CA GLU A 27 -31.47 7.81 20.38
C GLU A 27 -32.57 6.84 19.93
N PHE A 28 -33.35 6.37 20.89
CA PHE A 28 -34.63 5.70 20.64
C PHE A 28 -35.71 6.79 20.62
N CYS A 29 -36.20 7.11 19.41
CA CYS A 29 -37.31 8.06 19.20
C CYS A 29 -38.54 7.64 20.01
N SER A 30 -38.78 8.34 21.11
CA SER A 30 -39.92 8.13 21.98
C SER A 30 -40.80 9.36 21.94
N LYS A 31 -41.64 9.48 20.89
CA LYS A 31 -42.90 10.24 20.85
C LYS A 31 -43.60 10.00 19.50
N PRO A 32 -44.85 9.50 19.48
CA PRO A 32 -45.69 9.58 18.29
C PRO A 32 -46.23 11.01 18.18
N ASP A 33 -46.32 11.52 16.95
CA ASP A 33 -46.87 12.84 16.60
C ASP A 33 -45.93 14.04 16.78
N GLU A 34 -44.80 14.02 16.09
CA GLU A 34 -44.28 15.16 15.34
C GLU A 34 -43.27 14.63 14.31
N GLY A 35 -43.47 14.94 13.03
CA GLY A 35 -42.73 14.32 11.93
C GLY A 35 -41.23 14.41 12.11
N CYS A 36 -40.53 13.29 11.87
CA CYS A 36 -39.08 13.25 11.68
C CYS A 36 -38.71 14.08 10.44
N ALA A 37 -38.65 15.40 10.60
CA ALA A 37 -38.02 16.25 9.62
C ALA A 37 -36.55 15.87 9.58
N GLU A 38 -36.09 15.36 8.44
CA GLU A 38 -34.67 15.25 8.12
C GLU A 38 -34.03 16.63 8.31
N GLY A 39 -33.47 16.84 9.50
CA GLY A 39 -32.83 18.09 9.86
C GLY A 39 -31.69 18.33 8.89
N LYS A 40 -31.82 19.35 8.04
CA LYS A 40 -30.71 19.88 7.26
C LYS A 40 -29.59 20.25 8.24
N ILE A 41 -28.60 19.38 8.38
CA ILE A 41 -27.42 19.61 9.20
C ILE A 41 -26.78 20.90 8.68
N ASN A 42 -26.75 21.94 9.53
CA ASN A 42 -26.13 23.20 9.17
C ASN A 42 -24.61 22.99 9.02
N LYS A 43 -24.15 22.92 7.77
CA LYS A 43 -22.75 22.71 7.38
C LYS A 43 -21.78 23.76 7.96
N TYR A 44 -22.30 24.86 8.50
CA TYR A 44 -21.55 25.98 9.06
C TYR A 44 -21.65 26.08 10.59
N SER A 45 -22.17 25.06 11.29
CA SER A 45 -22.16 25.07 12.76
C SER A 45 -20.71 25.10 13.30
N LYS A 46 -20.51 25.80 14.41
CA LYS A 46 -19.20 25.92 15.08
C LYS A 46 -18.63 24.54 15.44
N ASP A 47 -19.49 23.59 15.77
CA ASP A 47 -19.14 22.21 16.11
C ASP A 47 -18.69 21.40 14.89
N TYR A 48 -19.33 21.57 13.73
CA TYR A 48 -18.91 20.93 12.48
C TYR A 48 -17.56 21.49 12.00
N ASN A 49 -17.36 22.80 12.14
CA ASN A 49 -16.07 23.43 11.86
C ASN A 49 -14.97 22.94 12.81
N ALA A 50 -15.24 22.74 14.10
CA ALA A 50 -14.30 22.20 15.08
C ALA A 50 -13.89 20.75 14.76
N LYS A 51 -14.84 19.91 14.32
CA LYS A 51 -14.65 18.48 14.03
C LYS A 51 -13.52 18.20 13.03
N PHE A 52 -13.34 19.07 12.04
CA PHE A 52 -12.33 18.87 10.98
C PHE A 52 -11.11 19.79 11.10
N GLN A 53 -11.01 20.67 12.10
CA GLN A 53 -9.90 21.61 12.24
C GLN A 53 -8.54 20.91 12.22
N LYS A 54 -8.41 19.79 12.93
CA LYS A 54 -7.17 19.01 12.97
C LYS A 54 -6.72 18.60 11.57
N PHE A 55 -7.63 18.08 10.74
CA PHE A 55 -7.30 17.65 9.38
C PHE A 55 -6.97 18.84 8.47
N LEU A 56 -7.74 19.93 8.57
CA LEU A 56 -7.50 21.14 7.78
C LEU A 56 -6.14 21.76 8.11
N GLN A 57 -5.78 21.79 9.39
CA GLN A 57 -4.48 22.28 9.86
C GLN A 57 -3.34 21.38 9.35
N SER A 58 -3.47 20.05 9.45
CA SER A 58 -2.46 19.13 8.89
C SER A 58 -2.31 19.28 7.36
N ILE A 59 -3.40 19.50 6.62
CA ILE A 59 -3.34 19.76 5.17
C ILE A 59 -2.62 21.08 4.89
N LYS A 60 -2.90 22.12 5.67
CA LYS A 60 -2.26 23.44 5.54
C LYS A 60 -0.76 23.33 5.79
N GLU A 61 -0.35 22.74 6.91
CA GLU A 61 1.05 22.53 7.26
C GLU A 61 1.79 21.71 6.21
N ALA A 62 1.18 20.62 5.73
CA ALA A 62 1.77 19.80 4.68
C ALA A 62 1.96 20.56 3.36
N LYS A 63 1.03 21.45 3.00
CA LYS A 63 1.16 22.31 1.81
C LYS A 63 2.24 23.37 1.98
N GLU A 64 2.35 23.98 3.16
CA GLU A 64 3.37 24.98 3.47
C GLU A 64 4.79 24.38 3.50
N GLN A 65 4.91 23.12 3.93
CA GLN A 65 6.17 22.37 3.98
C GLN A 65 6.53 21.70 2.64
N TYR A 66 5.58 21.55 1.71
CA TYR A 66 5.81 20.85 0.46
C TYR A 66 6.74 21.64 -0.47
N VAL A 67 7.89 21.06 -0.77
CA VAL A 67 8.81 21.56 -1.79
C VAL A 67 8.71 20.65 -3.02
N PRO A 68 8.33 21.18 -4.20
CA PRO A 68 8.34 20.40 -5.43
C PRO A 68 9.71 19.79 -5.69
N CYS A 69 9.76 18.51 -6.06
CA CYS A 69 11.01 17.90 -6.43
C CYS A 69 11.55 18.50 -7.74
N LYS A 70 12.87 18.60 -7.87
CA LYS A 70 13.52 19.02 -9.12
C LYS A 70 13.43 17.85 -10.10
N ASN A 71 12.80 18.05 -11.26
CA ASN A 71 12.70 17.03 -12.30
C ASN A 71 13.76 17.19 -13.41
N THR A 72 14.77 18.02 -13.19
CA THR A 72 15.89 18.15 -14.12
C THR A 72 16.91 17.05 -13.84
N LYS A 73 17.43 16.43 -14.90
CA LYS A 73 18.49 15.40 -14.81
C LYS A 73 18.17 14.25 -13.83
N CYS A 74 16.92 13.78 -13.78
CA CYS A 74 16.47 12.67 -12.93
C CYS A 74 16.66 12.88 -11.41
N SER A 75 16.70 14.13 -10.92
CA SER A 75 17.03 14.42 -9.51
C SER A 75 15.91 14.21 -8.50
N CYS A 76 14.64 14.05 -8.92
CA CYS A 76 13.48 13.96 -8.03
C CYS A 76 13.55 12.82 -7.01
N HIS A 77 14.27 11.74 -7.32
CA HIS A 77 14.42 10.56 -6.46
C HIS A 77 15.89 10.25 -6.09
N ALA A 78 16.81 11.18 -6.37
CA ALA A 78 18.23 10.99 -6.11
C ALA A 78 18.54 10.73 -4.63
N ASP A 79 17.82 11.40 -3.72
CA ASP A 79 18.01 11.23 -2.27
C ASP A 79 17.75 9.79 -1.80
N VAL A 80 16.86 9.04 -2.48
CA VAL A 80 16.63 7.62 -2.15
C VAL A 80 17.88 6.81 -2.49
N ILE A 81 18.45 7.03 -3.68
CA ILE A 81 19.68 6.34 -4.12
C ILE A 81 20.84 6.67 -3.19
N VAL A 82 21.03 7.95 -2.86
CA VAL A 82 22.11 8.41 -1.97
C VAL A 82 21.98 7.78 -0.59
N ASN A 83 20.77 7.77 -0.02
CA ASN A 83 20.53 7.18 1.30
C ASN A 83 20.71 5.67 1.31
N ASP A 84 20.33 4.98 0.24
CA ASP A 84 20.46 3.53 0.11
C ASP A 84 21.92 3.10 -0.04
N LEU A 85 22.71 3.87 -0.78
CA LEU A 85 24.15 3.60 -1.00
C LEU A 85 25.03 4.05 0.17
N LYS A 86 24.52 4.88 1.09
CA LYS A 86 25.28 5.44 2.22
C LYS A 86 25.97 4.37 3.08
N ALA A 87 25.34 3.20 3.25
CA ALA A 87 25.91 2.10 4.04
C ALA A 87 27.14 1.43 3.38
N PHE A 88 27.39 1.70 2.10
CA PHE A 88 28.46 1.10 1.30
C PHE A 88 29.56 2.11 0.93
N GLY A 89 29.66 3.22 1.67
CA GLY A 89 30.62 4.30 1.40
C GLY A 89 32.10 3.90 1.47
N GLU A 90 32.41 2.81 2.21
CA GLU A 90 33.76 2.22 2.27
C GLU A 90 34.11 1.34 1.05
N GLY A 91 33.16 1.15 0.14
CA GLY A 91 33.29 0.31 -1.05
C GLY A 91 32.68 -1.08 -0.89
N ILE A 92 32.48 -1.74 -2.02
CA ILE A 92 31.90 -3.09 -2.11
C ILE A 92 32.99 -4.04 -2.59
N SER A 93 33.48 -4.89 -1.69
CA SER A 93 34.44 -5.93 -2.06
C SER A 93 33.75 -7.16 -2.66
N LYS A 94 34.47 -7.94 -3.47
CA LYS A 94 34.00 -9.23 -3.97
C LYS A 94 33.56 -10.17 -2.84
N LYS A 95 34.33 -10.22 -1.74
CA LYS A 95 34.00 -11.01 -0.54
C LYS A 95 32.65 -10.59 0.03
N LEU A 96 32.37 -9.29 0.12
CA LEU A 96 31.09 -8.78 0.61
C LEU A 96 29.93 -9.24 -0.30
N LEU A 97 30.11 -9.15 -1.62
CA LEU A 97 29.10 -9.58 -2.58
C LEU A 97 28.85 -11.10 -2.52
N ASP A 98 29.90 -11.90 -2.37
CA ASP A 98 29.83 -13.35 -2.22
C ASP A 98 29.00 -13.77 -0.99
N THR A 99 29.04 -12.99 0.10
CA THR A 99 28.24 -13.28 1.32
C THR A 99 26.73 -13.21 1.08
N VAL A 100 26.29 -12.38 0.11
CA VAL A 100 24.88 -12.15 -0.20
C VAL A 100 24.45 -12.80 -1.51
N LYS A 101 25.31 -13.58 -2.17
CA LYS A 101 25.00 -14.25 -3.45
C LYS A 101 23.73 -15.09 -3.40
N SER A 102 23.43 -15.74 -2.27
CA SER A 102 22.22 -16.55 -2.10
C SER A 102 20.92 -15.75 -1.91
N LYS A 103 21.01 -14.42 -1.80
CA LYS A 103 19.87 -13.53 -1.51
C LYS A 103 19.16 -13.01 -2.75
N GLY A 104 19.67 -13.30 -3.94
CA GLY A 104 19.04 -12.89 -5.19
C GLY A 104 19.75 -13.52 -6.39
N THR A 105 19.43 -13.00 -7.56
CA THR A 105 19.99 -13.43 -8.83
C THR A 105 21.20 -12.58 -9.17
N LYS A 106 22.35 -13.23 -9.41
CA LYS A 106 23.59 -12.53 -9.78
C LYS A 106 23.53 -12.05 -11.22
N TYR A 107 23.82 -10.76 -11.42
CA TYR A 107 24.03 -10.12 -12.71
C TYR A 107 25.44 -9.57 -12.81
N GLN A 108 25.98 -9.58 -14.03
CA GLN A 108 27.25 -8.97 -14.39
C GLN A 108 27.08 -8.18 -15.68
N ILE A 109 27.67 -7.00 -15.72
CA ILE A 109 27.90 -6.22 -16.94
C ILE A 109 29.40 -6.27 -17.16
N ILE A 110 29.84 -6.75 -18.31
CA ILE A 110 31.25 -6.82 -18.70
C ILE A 110 31.32 -6.42 -20.16
N ASP A 111 32.12 -5.40 -20.48
CA ASP A 111 32.30 -4.89 -21.85
C ASP A 111 30.95 -4.63 -22.53
N HIS A 112 30.05 -3.92 -21.83
CA HIS A 112 28.69 -3.60 -22.29
C HIS A 112 27.79 -4.81 -22.62
N HIS A 113 28.14 -6.02 -22.18
CA HIS A 113 27.30 -7.22 -22.29
C HIS A 113 26.67 -7.58 -20.95
N LEU A 114 25.37 -7.88 -20.95
CA LEU A 114 24.65 -8.34 -19.77
C LEU A 114 24.77 -9.86 -19.63
N TYR A 115 25.30 -10.31 -18.49
CA TYR A 115 25.33 -11.69 -18.07
C TYR A 115 24.50 -11.86 -16.80
N ARG A 116 23.92 -13.04 -16.65
CA ARG A 116 23.16 -13.43 -15.47
C ARG A 116 23.42 -14.88 -15.16
N GLU A 117 23.33 -15.25 -13.88
CA GLU A 117 23.22 -16.67 -13.53
C GLU A 117 22.06 -17.35 -14.28
N GLN A 118 22.22 -18.65 -14.56
CA GLN A 118 21.27 -19.39 -15.37
C GLN A 118 19.86 -19.39 -14.77
N THR A 119 19.77 -19.62 -13.46
CA THR A 119 18.51 -19.70 -12.73
C THR A 119 18.05 -18.32 -12.25
N CYS A 120 16.89 -17.86 -12.72
CA CYS A 120 16.16 -16.78 -12.07
C CYS A 120 14.89 -17.34 -11.42
N MET A 121 14.66 -17.04 -10.15
CA MET A 121 13.51 -17.53 -9.39
C MET A 121 12.17 -17.13 -10.02
N PHE A 122 12.10 -15.92 -10.58
CA PHE A 122 10.91 -15.40 -11.25
C PHE A 122 11.29 -14.87 -12.64
N PRO A 123 11.31 -15.73 -13.68
CA PRO A 123 11.84 -15.37 -15.00
C PRO A 123 11.22 -14.10 -15.60
N ALA A 124 9.89 -13.93 -15.51
CA ALA A 124 9.22 -12.73 -16.01
C ALA A 124 9.62 -11.44 -15.25
N ARG A 125 9.96 -11.54 -13.96
CA ARG A 125 10.48 -10.40 -13.19
C ARG A 125 11.88 -10.02 -13.63
N CYS A 126 12.74 -11.02 -13.87
CA CYS A 126 14.06 -10.80 -14.43
C CYS A 126 13.98 -10.13 -15.81
N ALA A 127 13.12 -10.63 -16.70
CA ALA A 127 12.91 -10.03 -18.02
C ALA A 127 12.44 -8.56 -17.95
N GLY A 128 11.55 -8.24 -17.01
CA GLY A 128 11.12 -6.85 -16.76
C GLY A 128 12.24 -5.92 -16.28
N VAL A 129 13.24 -6.43 -15.54
CA VAL A 129 14.43 -5.65 -15.15
C VAL A 129 15.44 -5.57 -16.30
N GLU A 130 15.63 -6.68 -17.01
CA GLU A 130 16.53 -6.80 -18.16
C GLU A 130 16.15 -5.80 -19.26
N HIS A 131 14.85 -5.53 -19.48
CA HIS A 131 14.40 -4.47 -20.38
C HIS A 131 15.12 -3.12 -20.14
N PHE A 132 15.16 -2.66 -18.89
CA PHE A 132 15.81 -1.39 -18.53
C PHE A 132 17.33 -1.48 -18.56
N LEU A 133 17.90 -2.60 -18.11
CA LEU A 133 19.35 -2.79 -18.13
C LEU A 133 19.89 -2.78 -19.56
N LEU A 134 19.23 -3.50 -20.47
CA LEU A 134 19.60 -3.59 -21.89
C LEU A 134 19.58 -2.21 -22.58
N GLU A 135 18.62 -1.34 -22.24
CA GLU A 135 18.57 0.03 -22.76
C GLU A 135 19.75 0.88 -22.27
N LEU A 136 20.22 0.64 -21.04
CA LEU A 136 21.31 1.38 -20.42
C LEU A 136 22.69 0.84 -20.76
N LEU A 137 22.80 -0.41 -21.22
CA LEU A 137 24.07 -1.12 -21.45
C LEU A 137 25.18 -0.31 -22.14
N PRO A 138 24.92 0.46 -23.22
CA PRO A 138 25.98 1.22 -23.90
C PRO A 138 26.69 2.25 -23.01
N ASN A 139 26.05 2.66 -21.90
CA ASN A 139 26.57 3.68 -20.99
C ASN A 139 26.94 3.12 -19.61
N LEU A 140 26.72 1.82 -19.36
CA LEU A 140 27.01 1.21 -18.06
C LEU A 140 28.45 0.67 -18.02
N PRO A 141 29.20 0.93 -16.93
CA PRO A 141 30.51 0.33 -16.72
C PRO A 141 30.39 -1.13 -16.28
N ASP A 142 31.52 -1.84 -16.32
CA ASP A 142 31.64 -3.17 -15.75
C ASP A 142 31.18 -3.19 -14.29
N THR A 143 30.17 -4.01 -13.99
CA THR A 143 29.48 -4.03 -12.68
C THR A 143 29.01 -5.43 -12.36
N GLU A 144 29.10 -5.86 -11.10
CA GLU A 144 28.47 -7.09 -10.59
C GLU A 144 27.51 -6.75 -9.46
N PHE A 145 26.30 -7.31 -9.47
CA PHE A 145 25.28 -7.03 -8.44
C PHE A 145 24.33 -8.22 -8.20
N ILE A 146 23.71 -8.23 -7.02
CA ILE A 146 22.70 -9.22 -6.62
C ILE A 146 21.31 -8.57 -6.68
N LEU A 147 20.44 -9.11 -7.54
CA LEU A 147 19.07 -8.65 -7.74
C LEU A 147 18.08 -9.60 -7.06
N ASN A 148 17.44 -9.17 -5.98
CA ASN A 148 16.36 -9.92 -5.36
C ASN A 148 15.03 -9.70 -6.10
N SER A 149 14.56 -10.74 -6.79
CA SER A 149 13.28 -10.75 -7.51
C SER A 149 12.08 -11.19 -6.65
N ARG A 150 12.26 -11.45 -5.35
CA ARG A 150 11.19 -11.83 -4.41
C ARG A 150 10.40 -10.60 -3.93
N ASP A 151 9.26 -10.86 -3.29
CA ASP A 151 8.43 -9.80 -2.73
C ASP A 151 9.07 -9.12 -1.50
N TRP A 152 9.82 -9.86 -0.68
CA TRP A 152 10.39 -9.36 0.58
C TRP A 152 11.87 -8.95 0.44
N PRO A 153 12.31 -7.88 1.13
CA PRO A 153 13.73 -7.51 1.25
C PRO A 153 14.54 -8.56 2.03
N GLN A 154 15.87 -8.54 1.89
CA GLN A 154 16.77 -9.62 2.31
C GLN A 154 17.76 -9.23 3.40
N ILE A 155 18.12 -7.95 3.53
CA ILE A 155 19.22 -7.47 4.38
C ILE A 155 18.66 -6.65 5.54
N HIS A 156 18.12 -7.33 6.55
CA HIS A 156 17.58 -6.68 7.73
C HIS A 156 18.70 -6.16 8.66
N LYS A 157 18.56 -4.93 9.15
CA LYS A 157 19.57 -4.20 9.95
C LYS A 157 20.00 -4.89 11.24
N LYS A 158 19.13 -5.73 11.82
CA LYS A 158 19.42 -6.45 13.08
C LYS A 158 19.91 -7.89 12.87
N TYR A 159 19.92 -8.39 11.63
CA TYR A 159 20.41 -9.74 11.34
C TYR A 159 21.83 -9.64 10.79
N GLY A 160 22.74 -10.52 11.23
CA GLY A 160 24.18 -10.41 10.98
C GLY A 160 24.65 -10.62 9.54
N VAL A 161 23.74 -10.68 8.56
CA VAL A 161 24.08 -10.77 7.14
C VAL A 161 24.01 -9.36 6.55
N PHE A 162 25.11 -8.88 5.99
CA PHE A 162 25.23 -7.56 5.39
C PHE A 162 25.85 -7.65 3.99
N GLY A 163 25.35 -6.85 3.06
CA GLY A 163 25.88 -6.74 1.70
C GLY A 163 24.88 -6.06 0.77
N PRO A 164 25.31 -5.66 -0.44
CA PRO A 164 24.46 -4.93 -1.38
C PRO A 164 23.54 -5.88 -2.13
N VAL A 165 22.25 -5.83 -1.79
CA VAL A 165 21.19 -6.55 -2.49
C VAL A 165 20.16 -5.55 -2.98
N PHE A 166 19.83 -5.61 -4.27
CA PHE A 166 18.81 -4.77 -4.86
C PHE A 166 17.42 -5.40 -4.67
N SER A 167 16.48 -4.71 -4.02
CA SER A 167 15.10 -5.15 -3.80
C SER A 167 14.11 -4.06 -4.19
N PHE A 168 12.98 -4.41 -4.79
CA PHE A 168 11.98 -3.41 -5.21
C PHE A 168 11.15 -2.82 -4.04
N SER A 169 11.32 -3.28 -2.82
CA SER A 169 10.55 -2.80 -1.66
C SER A 169 11.31 -3.03 -0.37
N LYS A 170 11.24 -2.07 0.56
CA LYS A 170 11.81 -2.18 1.90
C LYS A 170 11.15 -1.23 2.89
N THR A 171 11.37 -1.48 4.18
CA THR A 171 11.13 -0.52 5.28
C THR A 171 12.47 0.06 5.76
N PRO A 172 12.47 1.08 6.65
CA PRO A 172 13.70 1.57 7.27
C PRO A 172 14.49 0.53 8.07
N GLU A 173 13.96 -0.68 8.28
CA GLU A 173 14.62 -1.77 8.99
C GLU A 173 15.55 -2.61 8.10
N TYR A 174 15.68 -2.27 6.80
CA TYR A 174 16.47 -3.02 5.83
C TYR A 174 17.53 -2.14 5.15
N HIS A 175 18.64 -2.76 4.77
CA HIS A 175 19.75 -2.17 4.02
C HIS A 175 19.67 -2.41 2.51
N ASP A 176 18.70 -3.19 2.02
CA ASP A 176 18.50 -3.42 0.59
C ASP A 176 18.49 -2.12 -0.21
N ILE A 177 19.06 -2.12 -1.41
CA ILE A 177 19.08 -0.95 -2.31
C ILE A 177 17.83 -1.00 -3.18
N LEU A 178 17.08 0.09 -3.22
CA LEU A 178 15.84 0.13 -3.98
C LEU A 178 16.11 0.24 -5.48
N TYR A 179 15.34 -0.50 -6.27
CA TYR A 179 15.31 -0.36 -7.73
C TYR A 179 13.86 -0.27 -8.25
N PRO A 180 13.62 0.36 -9.42
CA PRO A 180 12.30 0.38 -10.03
C PRO A 180 11.78 -1.03 -10.31
N ALA A 181 10.58 -1.34 -9.84
CA ALA A 181 10.05 -2.69 -9.96
C ALA A 181 9.92 -3.16 -11.42
N TRP A 182 10.18 -4.45 -11.65
CA TRP A 182 10.02 -5.12 -12.95
C TRP A 182 8.69 -4.80 -13.66
N ALA A 183 7.61 -4.68 -12.88
CA ALA A 183 6.25 -4.45 -13.38
C ALA A 183 6.03 -3.08 -14.05
N PHE A 184 7.03 -2.19 -14.06
CA PHE A 184 7.00 -1.06 -14.99
C PHE A 184 6.99 -1.53 -16.46
N TRP A 185 7.61 -2.68 -16.75
CA TRP A 185 7.61 -3.31 -18.05
C TRP A 185 6.81 -4.62 -18.08
N GLU A 186 7.16 -5.60 -17.23
CA GLU A 186 6.46 -6.91 -17.14
C GLU A 186 6.76 -7.68 -15.84
N GLY A 187 6.15 -8.85 -15.67
CA GLY A 187 6.41 -9.72 -14.51
C GLY A 187 5.67 -9.33 -13.22
N GLY A 188 4.75 -8.38 -13.29
CA GLY A 188 3.80 -8.11 -12.21
C GLY A 188 2.79 -9.25 -12.01
N PRO A 189 1.87 -9.13 -11.05
CA PRO A 189 0.89 -10.18 -10.76
C PRO A 189 0.07 -10.58 -11.99
N ALA A 190 -0.03 -11.88 -12.27
CA ALA A 190 -0.89 -12.42 -13.31
C ALA A 190 -2.30 -12.62 -12.75
N ILE A 191 -3.27 -11.95 -13.37
CA ILE A 191 -4.69 -11.98 -13.02
C ILE A 191 -5.51 -12.21 -14.30
N SER A 192 -6.80 -12.49 -14.21
CA SER A 192 -7.64 -12.76 -15.40
C SER A 192 -7.58 -11.63 -16.45
N LEU A 193 -7.52 -10.37 -16.00
CA LEU A 193 -7.40 -9.19 -16.87
C LEU A 193 -6.00 -9.00 -17.46
N TYR A 194 -4.97 -9.55 -16.83
CA TYR A 194 -3.56 -9.44 -17.23
C TYR A 194 -2.91 -10.83 -17.22
N PRO A 195 -3.24 -11.70 -18.19
CA PRO A 195 -2.80 -13.10 -18.19
C PRO A 195 -1.28 -13.26 -18.32
N ARG A 196 -0.60 -12.26 -18.92
CA ARG A 196 0.87 -12.19 -19.01
C ARG A 196 1.55 -11.50 -17.82
N GLY A 197 0.80 -11.21 -16.77
CA GLY A 197 1.26 -10.37 -15.66
C GLY A 197 1.06 -8.89 -15.92
N LEU A 198 0.80 -8.14 -14.85
CA LEU A 198 0.75 -6.69 -14.90
C LEU A 198 2.11 -6.12 -15.36
N GLY A 199 2.08 -5.17 -16.29
CA GLY A 199 3.26 -4.60 -16.92
C GLY A 199 2.90 -3.32 -17.68
N ARG A 200 3.78 -2.88 -18.59
CA ARG A 200 3.50 -1.80 -19.56
C ARG A 200 2.91 -0.55 -18.93
N TRP A 201 3.64 -0.02 -17.95
CA TRP A 201 3.25 1.19 -17.24
C TRP A 201 3.09 2.39 -18.18
N ASP A 202 3.85 2.43 -19.26
CA ASP A 202 3.70 3.40 -20.35
C ASP A 202 2.29 3.42 -20.93
N GLN A 203 1.72 2.25 -21.23
CA GLN A 203 0.39 2.10 -21.81
C GLN A 203 -0.69 2.48 -20.79
N HIS A 204 -0.56 1.98 -19.56
CA HIS A 204 -1.50 2.29 -18.49
C HIS A 204 -1.53 3.77 -18.15
N ARG A 205 -0.37 4.43 -18.07
CA ARG A 205 -0.29 5.87 -17.83
C ARG A 205 -1.01 6.66 -18.92
N ASN A 206 -0.85 6.28 -20.18
CA ASN A 206 -1.55 6.92 -21.29
C ASN A 206 -3.07 6.72 -21.22
N LEU A 207 -3.51 5.49 -20.94
CA LEU A 207 -4.92 5.15 -20.85
C LEU A 207 -5.62 5.85 -19.68
N LEU A 208 -5.05 5.74 -18.48
CA LEU A 208 -5.61 6.34 -17.28
C LEU A 208 -5.50 7.87 -17.29
N GLY A 209 -4.43 8.43 -17.87
CA GLY A 209 -4.31 9.88 -18.05
C GLY A 209 -5.43 10.43 -18.94
N LYS A 210 -5.77 9.74 -20.04
CA LYS A 210 -6.92 10.11 -20.88
C LYS A 210 -8.24 10.01 -20.10
N LEU A 211 -8.42 8.94 -19.34
CA LEU A 211 -9.64 8.72 -18.56
C LEU A 211 -9.82 9.74 -17.44
N GLY A 212 -8.73 10.09 -16.75
CA GLY A 212 -8.70 11.13 -15.72
C GLY A 212 -9.07 12.50 -16.28
N ASN A 213 -8.53 12.87 -17.45
CA ASN A 213 -8.87 14.13 -18.10
C ASN A 213 -10.32 14.19 -18.61
N ASN A 214 -10.89 13.06 -19.02
CA ASN A 214 -12.24 13.00 -19.60
C ASN A 214 -13.35 12.83 -18.55
N THR A 215 -13.02 12.46 -17.30
CA THR A 215 -13.99 12.20 -16.23
C THR A 215 -13.94 13.33 -15.22
N LYS A 216 -14.99 14.17 -15.16
CA LYS A 216 -15.07 15.25 -14.17
C LYS A 216 -15.11 14.68 -12.76
N TRP A 217 -14.56 15.42 -11.79
CA TRP A 217 -14.55 15.00 -10.39
C TRP A 217 -15.98 14.82 -9.86
N GLU A 218 -16.89 15.71 -10.23
CA GLU A 218 -18.28 15.75 -9.78
C GLU A 218 -19.05 14.48 -10.17
N ASP A 219 -18.78 13.96 -11.37
CA ASP A 219 -19.44 12.80 -11.99
C ASP A 219 -19.02 11.46 -11.38
N LYS A 220 -17.95 11.45 -10.56
CA LYS A 220 -17.48 10.22 -9.92
C LYS A 220 -18.35 9.81 -8.74
N ILE A 221 -18.50 8.50 -8.59
CA ILE A 221 -19.28 7.86 -7.53
C ILE A 221 -18.67 8.26 -6.17
N PRO A 222 -19.44 8.91 -5.27
CA PRO A 222 -18.97 9.36 -3.96
C PRO A 222 -18.91 8.21 -2.95
N LYS A 223 -18.28 7.11 -3.32
CA LYS A 223 -18.12 5.89 -2.53
C LYS A 223 -16.65 5.51 -2.43
N ALA A 224 -16.26 4.98 -1.29
CA ALA A 224 -14.95 4.35 -1.14
C ALA A 224 -14.87 3.06 -1.94
N PHE A 225 -13.78 2.80 -2.63
CA PHE A 225 -13.63 1.64 -3.48
C PHE A 225 -12.31 0.91 -3.27
N PHE A 226 -12.38 -0.42 -3.23
CA PHE A 226 -11.23 -1.32 -3.23
C PHE A 226 -11.56 -2.63 -3.93
N ARG A 227 -10.64 -3.12 -4.76
CA ARG A 227 -10.70 -4.48 -5.32
C ARG A 227 -9.32 -5.15 -5.26
N GLY A 228 -9.26 -6.32 -4.67
CA GLY A 228 -8.04 -7.13 -4.62
C GLY A 228 -8.12 -8.27 -3.64
N SER A 229 -7.11 -9.14 -3.62
CA SER A 229 -7.09 -10.32 -2.75
C SER A 229 -6.61 -10.03 -1.33
N ARG A 230 -6.87 -10.94 -0.39
CA ARG A 230 -6.45 -10.84 1.02
C ARG A 230 -4.98 -11.20 1.21
N THR A 231 -4.08 -10.28 0.85
CA THR A 231 -2.62 -10.44 1.03
C THR A 231 -2.09 -9.82 2.33
N SER A 232 -2.94 -9.13 3.09
CA SER A 232 -2.69 -8.64 4.44
C SER A 232 -4.02 -8.48 5.17
N ALA A 233 -4.06 -8.82 6.45
CA ALA A 233 -5.24 -8.64 7.30
C ALA A 233 -5.57 -7.15 7.55
N GLU A 234 -4.66 -6.23 7.28
CA GLU A 234 -4.89 -4.77 7.37
C GLU A 234 -6.02 -4.29 6.43
N ARG A 235 -6.40 -5.11 5.44
CA ARG A 235 -7.52 -4.84 4.52
C ARG A 235 -8.88 -5.24 5.08
N ASP A 236 -8.91 -6.12 6.09
CA ASP A 236 -10.14 -6.71 6.61
C ASP A 236 -11.14 -5.66 7.11
N PRO A 237 -10.74 -4.61 7.87
CA PRO A 237 -11.69 -3.62 8.37
C PRO A 237 -12.47 -2.91 7.27
N LEU A 238 -11.83 -2.59 6.14
CA LEU A 238 -12.52 -1.93 5.02
C LEU A 238 -13.52 -2.87 4.32
N VAL A 239 -13.15 -4.13 4.15
CA VAL A 239 -14.04 -5.14 3.55
C VAL A 239 -15.23 -5.43 4.45
N LEU A 240 -15.01 -5.52 5.77
CA LEU A 240 -16.09 -5.68 6.74
C LEU A 240 -17.01 -4.45 6.77
N LEU A 241 -16.46 -3.24 6.76
CA LEU A 241 -17.23 -2.00 6.65
C LEU A 241 -18.06 -1.94 5.37
N SER A 242 -17.55 -2.44 4.25
CA SER A 242 -18.33 -2.50 2.99
C SER A 242 -19.52 -3.45 3.07
N ARG A 243 -19.42 -4.53 3.86
CA ARG A 243 -20.54 -5.45 4.10
C ARG A 243 -21.61 -4.81 4.99
N GLU A 244 -21.19 -4.05 5.99
CA GLU A 244 -22.09 -3.37 6.92
C GLU A 244 -22.73 -2.12 6.30
N GLN A 245 -21.96 -1.35 5.54
CA GLN A 245 -22.36 -0.06 4.95
C GLN A 245 -22.05 -0.01 3.44
N PRO A 246 -22.75 -0.80 2.61
CA PRO A 246 -22.51 -0.86 1.16
C PRO A 246 -22.82 0.46 0.42
N GLY A 247 -23.59 1.36 1.04
CA GLY A 247 -23.81 2.73 0.55
C GLY A 247 -22.56 3.61 0.63
N LEU A 248 -21.67 3.36 1.60
CA LEU A 248 -20.48 4.16 1.88
C LEU A 248 -19.20 3.59 1.26
N VAL A 249 -19.05 2.26 1.27
CA VAL A 249 -17.86 1.55 0.82
C VAL A 249 -18.23 0.37 -0.07
N ASP A 250 -17.53 0.22 -1.19
CA ASP A 250 -17.52 -0.96 -2.05
C ASP A 250 -16.12 -1.57 -2.08
N ALA A 251 -15.87 -2.48 -1.14
CA ALA A 251 -14.61 -3.19 -0.95
C ALA A 251 -14.87 -4.68 -0.78
N GLN A 252 -14.36 -5.51 -1.70
CA GLN A 252 -14.49 -6.96 -1.56
C GLN A 252 -13.23 -7.68 -2.03
N TYR A 253 -13.04 -8.88 -1.49
CA TYR A 253 -11.89 -9.72 -1.78
C TYR A 253 -12.04 -10.49 -3.10
N THR A 254 -11.00 -10.45 -3.92
CA THR A 254 -10.85 -11.32 -5.09
C THR A 254 -10.02 -12.56 -4.75
N LYS A 255 -10.07 -13.58 -5.62
CA LYS A 255 -9.23 -14.77 -5.51
C LYS A 255 -7.82 -14.47 -6.04
N ASN A 256 -6.79 -14.99 -5.38
CA ASN A 256 -5.42 -15.02 -5.90
C ASN A 256 -4.97 -16.49 -6.11
N GLN A 257 -3.79 -16.67 -6.68
CA GLN A 257 -3.22 -17.99 -6.95
C GLN A 257 -2.90 -18.81 -5.68
N ALA A 258 -2.79 -18.15 -4.52
CA ALA A 258 -2.48 -18.77 -3.24
C ALA A 258 -3.72 -19.03 -2.36
N TRP A 259 -4.93 -18.87 -2.92
CA TRP A 259 -6.18 -19.12 -2.22
C TRP A 259 -6.29 -20.60 -1.82
N LYS A 260 -6.58 -20.84 -0.54
CA LYS A 260 -6.67 -22.18 0.07
C LYS A 260 -8.05 -22.48 0.62
N SER A 261 -8.76 -21.48 1.13
CA SER A 261 -10.09 -21.67 1.72
C SER A 261 -10.92 -20.40 1.72
N ASP A 262 -12.20 -20.53 2.08
CA ASP A 262 -13.13 -19.41 2.21
C ASP A 262 -12.67 -18.36 3.24
N ALA A 263 -11.77 -18.71 4.17
CA ALA A 263 -11.17 -17.75 5.09
C ALA A 263 -10.36 -16.66 4.35
N ASP A 264 -9.82 -16.96 3.16
CA ASP A 264 -9.06 -15.99 2.34
C ASP A 264 -9.95 -14.91 1.72
N THR A 265 -11.27 -15.08 1.76
CA THR A 265 -12.26 -14.06 1.36
C THR A 265 -13.20 -13.70 2.51
N LEU A 266 -12.80 -13.99 3.75
CA LEU A 266 -13.62 -13.82 4.96
C LEU A 266 -15.02 -14.42 4.79
N HIS A 267 -15.07 -15.65 4.28
CA HIS A 267 -16.28 -16.46 4.09
C HIS A 267 -17.33 -15.86 3.16
N ALA A 268 -16.94 -14.94 2.27
CA ALA A 268 -17.80 -14.44 1.19
C ALA A 268 -17.35 -15.01 -0.16
N PRO A 269 -18.27 -15.14 -1.14
CA PRO A 269 -17.91 -15.49 -2.51
C PRO A 269 -16.83 -14.54 -3.06
N PRO A 270 -15.77 -15.06 -3.72
CA PRO A 270 -14.74 -14.20 -4.29
C PRO A 270 -15.32 -13.25 -5.34
N ALA A 271 -15.04 -11.96 -5.20
CA ALA A 271 -15.44 -10.97 -6.18
C ALA A 271 -14.64 -11.11 -7.47
N LYS A 272 -15.24 -10.67 -8.58
CA LYS A 272 -14.55 -10.55 -9.87
C LYS A 272 -13.47 -9.48 -9.79
N GLU A 273 -12.44 -9.66 -10.59
CA GLU A 273 -11.44 -8.64 -10.83
C GLU A 273 -12.08 -7.44 -11.54
N VAL A 274 -11.55 -6.25 -11.26
CA VAL A 274 -12.01 -4.98 -11.83
C VAL A 274 -10.79 -4.29 -12.41
N SER A 275 -10.89 -3.77 -13.63
CA SER A 275 -9.79 -3.10 -14.32
C SER A 275 -9.44 -1.75 -13.68
N PHE A 276 -8.25 -1.22 -13.90
CA PHE A 276 -7.85 0.08 -13.34
C PHE A 276 -8.72 1.23 -13.86
N GLU A 277 -9.21 1.13 -15.08
CA GLU A 277 -10.11 2.07 -15.73
C GLU A 277 -11.44 2.17 -14.97
N GLU A 278 -11.98 1.02 -14.56
CA GLU A 278 -13.22 0.95 -13.78
C GLU A 278 -13.06 1.54 -12.37
N HIS A 279 -11.84 1.50 -11.79
CA HIS A 279 -11.57 2.18 -10.53
C HIS A 279 -11.73 3.70 -10.66
N CYS A 280 -11.42 4.29 -11.83
CA CYS A 280 -11.48 5.73 -12.03
C CYS A 280 -12.88 6.34 -11.93
N LYS A 281 -13.93 5.52 -11.87
CA LYS A 281 -15.33 5.94 -11.63
C LYS A 281 -15.58 6.35 -10.18
N TYR A 282 -14.73 5.98 -9.23
CA TYR A 282 -14.91 6.23 -7.80
C TYR A 282 -14.08 7.41 -7.30
N LYS A 283 -14.61 8.18 -6.34
CA LYS A 283 -13.92 9.33 -5.74
C LYS A 283 -12.82 8.92 -4.77
N TYR A 284 -13.05 7.87 -3.97
CA TYR A 284 -12.16 7.54 -2.84
C TYR A 284 -11.57 6.15 -3.04
N LEU A 285 -10.37 6.09 -3.61
CA LEU A 285 -9.66 4.83 -3.88
C LEU A 285 -8.76 4.46 -2.70
N PHE A 286 -8.97 3.28 -2.15
CA PHE A 286 -8.17 2.79 -1.03
C PHE A 286 -6.98 1.94 -1.52
N ASN A 287 -5.82 2.17 -0.91
CA ASN A 287 -4.66 1.31 -1.08
C ASN A 287 -4.18 0.72 0.24
N PHE A 288 -3.64 -0.49 0.16
CA PHE A 288 -3.09 -1.23 1.29
C PHE A 288 -1.79 -1.88 0.88
N ARG A 289 -0.90 -2.09 1.86
CA ARG A 289 0.24 -2.99 1.66
C ARG A 289 -0.23 -4.43 1.45
N GLY A 290 0.59 -5.24 0.79
CA GLY A 290 0.40 -6.67 0.64
C GLY A 290 1.50 -7.43 1.37
N VAL A 291 2.04 -8.44 0.69
CA VAL A 291 3.26 -9.14 1.07
C VAL A 291 4.43 -8.15 1.19
N ALA A 292 4.51 -7.16 0.30
CA ALA A 292 5.36 -5.97 0.49
C ALA A 292 4.62 -4.72 -0.04
N GLY A 293 5.34 -3.65 -0.41
CA GLY A 293 4.73 -2.51 -1.10
C GLY A 293 3.89 -2.97 -2.31
N LYS A 294 2.69 -2.42 -2.49
CA LYS A 294 1.73 -2.88 -3.51
C LYS A 294 1.68 -1.94 -4.72
N PHE A 295 1.49 -2.54 -5.91
CA PHE A 295 1.20 -1.97 -7.24
C PHE A 295 0.07 -0.94 -7.37
N SER A 296 -0.61 -0.52 -6.30
CA SER A 296 -1.84 0.29 -6.37
C SER A 296 -1.88 1.57 -5.51
N VAL A 297 -0.75 2.30 -5.35
CA VAL A 297 -0.62 3.68 -4.76
C VAL A 297 -0.21 3.78 -3.27
N GLN A 298 1.03 4.19 -2.99
CA GLN A 298 1.61 4.69 -1.71
C GLN A 298 1.09 4.08 -0.38
N THR A 299 1.81 3.10 0.15
CA THR A 299 1.82 2.76 1.59
C THR A 299 3.26 2.79 2.06
N HIS A 300 3.67 3.85 2.79
CA HIS A 300 4.87 4.01 3.65
C HIS A 300 6.19 3.28 3.28
N SER A 301 6.35 2.85 2.03
CA SER A 301 7.46 2.11 1.47
C SER A 301 7.98 2.97 0.33
N LEU A 302 9.23 3.41 0.44
CA LEU A 302 9.84 4.45 -0.40
C LEU A 302 10.15 4.00 -1.85
N VAL A 303 9.26 3.25 -2.51
CA VAL A 303 9.50 2.78 -3.88
C VAL A 303 8.46 3.25 -4.88
N GLN A 304 8.98 3.71 -6.02
CA GLN A 304 8.32 3.81 -7.31
C GLN A 304 7.79 2.43 -7.73
N ILE A 305 6.58 2.20 -7.32
CA ILE A 305 5.70 1.20 -7.87
C ILE A 305 4.80 1.94 -8.89
N PRO A 306 4.45 1.36 -10.05
CA PRO A 306 3.46 1.93 -10.99
C PRO A 306 2.30 2.63 -10.25
N ARG A 307 2.21 3.95 -10.39
CA ARG A 307 1.21 4.78 -9.73
C ARG A 307 0.05 5.01 -10.67
N PHE A 308 -0.95 4.14 -10.66
CA PHE A 308 -2.18 4.33 -11.42
C PHE A 308 -2.97 5.50 -10.81
N SER A 309 -2.81 6.71 -11.37
CA SER A 309 -3.61 7.90 -11.01
C SER A 309 -4.72 8.10 -12.02
N CYS A 310 -5.93 8.35 -11.53
CA CYS A 310 -7.11 8.71 -12.33
C CYS A 310 -7.32 10.23 -12.34
N TRP A 311 -6.26 10.99 -12.03
CA TRP A 311 -6.19 12.44 -11.79
C TRP A 311 -4.79 12.93 -12.16
#